data_AF-A0A0D2Y0W9-F1
#
_entry.id   AF-A0A0D2Y0W9-F1
#
_cell.length_a   1.000
_cell.length_b   1.000
_cell.length_c   1.000
_cell.angle_alpha   90.00
_cell.angle_beta   90.00
_cell.angle_gamma   90.00
#
_symmetry.space_group_name_H-M   'P 1'
#
loop_
_entity.id
_entity.type
_entity.pdbx_description
1 polymer ?
#
loop_
_entity_poly.entity_id
_entity_poly.type
_entity_poly.pdbx_seq_one_letter_code
_entity_poly.pdbx_strand_id
1 'polypeptide(L)'
;DAIIVESDQIRSIPLPQLTILDIRSNTQQGHTSSPKTLEWLWHTIAEPVLGALGINEVSPEERLPRIWWIPTGVLSIYPLHAAGRHYKGARDTVIDRAMSSYSSSVRAIIRTRSRAGLNPFPLGNERAVLISMERTPGYSTLPSAGREITQLCPICESKGFEVVEPKGIKEDIVSQ
;
A
#
# COMPACT_ATOMS: atom_id res chain seq x y z
N ASP A 1 -17.85 -10.34 -4.19
CA ASP A 1 -17.14 -11.30 -3.32
C ASP A 1 -15.69 -10.89 -3.14
N ALA A 2 -15.06 -11.34 -2.05
CA ALA A 2 -13.62 -11.32 -1.89
C ALA A 2 -13.09 -12.76 -1.80
N ILE A 3 -12.00 -13.03 -2.50
CA ILE A 3 -11.28 -14.31 -2.42
C ILE A 3 -10.16 -14.14 -1.39
N ILE A 4 -10.21 -14.92 -0.33
CA ILE A 4 -9.22 -14.97 0.74
C ILE A 4 -8.30 -16.17 0.50
N VAL A 5 -7.00 -15.92 0.48
CA VAL A 5 -5.95 -16.93 0.30
C VAL A 5 -5.05 -16.91 1.53
N GLU A 6 -5.10 -17.97 2.32
CA GLU A 6 -4.22 -18.23 3.46
C GLU A 6 -3.25 -19.36 3.11
N SER A 7 -2.35 -19.72 4.04
CA SER A 7 -1.35 -20.77 3.80
C SER A 7 -1.94 -22.17 3.64
N ASP A 8 -3.09 -22.42 4.25
CA ASP A 8 -3.74 -23.71 4.40
C ASP A 8 -5.09 -23.80 3.68
N GLN A 9 -5.66 -22.66 3.26
CA GLN A 9 -6.99 -22.63 2.63
C GLN A 9 -7.21 -21.45 1.68
N ILE A 10 -8.17 -21.65 0.77
CA ILE A 10 -8.72 -20.60 -0.09
C ILE A 10 -10.23 -20.61 0.11
N ARG A 11 -10.81 -19.45 0.43
CA ARG A 11 -12.26 -19.27 0.58
C ARG A 11 -12.75 -18.03 -0.13
N SER A 12 -14.00 -18.04 -0.54
CA SER A 12 -14.71 -16.85 -1.01
C SER A 12 -15.64 -16.35 0.08
N ILE A 13 -15.65 -15.04 0.32
CA ILE A 13 -16.67 -14.40 1.16
C ILE A 13 -17.57 -13.50 0.30
N PRO A 14 -18.90 -13.60 0.44
CA PRO A 14 -19.80 -12.70 -0.26
C PRO A 14 -19.64 -11.27 0.26
N LEU A 15 -19.63 -10.29 -0.65
CA LEU A 15 -19.65 -8.87 -0.31
C LEU A 15 -20.94 -8.24 -0.85
N PRO A 16 -22.10 -8.52 -0.24
CA PRO A 16 -23.41 -8.17 -0.81
C PRO A 16 -23.64 -6.66 -0.89
N GLN A 17 -22.95 -5.89 -0.05
CA GLN A 17 -23.04 -4.41 -0.04
C GLN A 17 -22.08 -3.75 -1.03
N LEU A 18 -21.21 -4.52 -1.70
CA LEU A 18 -20.28 -3.99 -2.69
C LEU A 18 -20.89 -4.10 -4.09
N THR A 19 -21.47 -3.01 -4.59
CA THR A 19 -22.04 -2.98 -5.94
C THR A 19 -21.14 -2.22 -6.93
N ILE A 20 -21.19 -2.60 -8.21
CA ILE A 20 -20.44 -1.90 -9.27
C ILE A 20 -20.92 -0.46 -9.47
N LEU A 21 -22.19 -0.18 -9.19
CA LEU A 21 -22.76 1.15 -9.28
C LEU A 21 -22.17 2.06 -8.20
N ASP A 22 -22.07 1.57 -6.96
CA ASP A 22 -21.46 2.32 -5.86
C ASP A 22 -19.97 2.58 -6.12
N ILE A 23 -19.24 1.58 -6.61
CA ILE A 23 -17.83 1.71 -7.01
C ILE A 23 -17.65 2.81 -8.05
N ARG A 24 -18.54 2.91 -9.04
CA ARG A 24 -18.44 3.93 -10.09
C ARG A 24 -18.87 5.31 -9.61
N SER A 25 -19.97 5.37 -8.85
CA SER A 25 -20.51 6.62 -8.30
C SER A 25 -19.49 7.33 -7.42
N ASN A 26 -18.84 6.58 -6.52
CA ASN A 26 -17.81 7.12 -5.64
C ASN A 26 -16.57 7.62 -6.40
N THR A 27 -16.19 6.99 -7.52
CA THR A 27 -15.08 7.45 -8.36
C THR A 27 -15.41 8.76 -9.07
N GLN A 28 -16.64 8.90 -9.58
CA GLN A 28 -17.07 10.10 -10.30
C GLN A 28 -17.14 11.35 -9.42
N GLN A 29 -17.35 11.18 -8.11
CA GLN A 29 -17.33 12.30 -7.14
C GLN A 29 -15.92 12.76 -6.76
N GLY A 30 -14.87 12.16 -7.33
CA GLY A 30 -13.50 12.70 -7.31
C GLY A 30 -12.73 12.57 -6.00
N HIS A 31 -13.29 11.91 -4.97
CA HIS A 31 -12.65 11.82 -3.65
C HIS A 31 -12.61 10.38 -3.13
N THR A 32 -11.80 9.53 -3.79
CA THR A 32 -11.61 8.12 -3.38
C THR A 32 -11.07 7.96 -1.95
N SER A 33 -10.49 9.03 -1.41
CA SER A 33 -9.94 9.11 -0.05
C SER A 33 -10.77 10.00 0.89
N SER A 34 -11.99 10.40 0.51
CA SER A 34 -12.85 11.14 1.45
C SER A 34 -13.20 10.28 2.66
N PRO A 35 -13.39 10.86 3.86
CA PRO A 35 -13.81 10.09 5.04
C PRO A 35 -15.05 9.23 4.80
N LYS A 36 -16.04 9.75 4.05
CA LYS A 36 -17.26 9.02 3.66
C LYS A 36 -16.95 7.81 2.78
N THR A 37 -16.05 7.96 1.81
CA THR A 37 -15.62 6.85 0.95
C THR A 37 -14.82 5.81 1.73
N LEU A 38 -13.93 6.24 2.63
CA LEU A 38 -13.16 5.33 3.48
C LEU A 38 -14.05 4.54 4.44
N GLU A 39 -15.09 5.16 4.98
CA GLU A 39 -16.11 4.51 5.80
C GLU A 39 -16.97 3.54 4.98
N TRP A 40 -17.33 3.90 3.74
CA TRP A 40 -17.99 2.96 2.83
C TRP A 40 -17.11 1.74 2.51
N LEU A 41 -15.82 1.94 2.21
CA LEU A 41 -14.86 0.84 1.99
C LEU A 41 -14.72 -0.03 3.25
N TRP A 42 -14.78 0.58 4.43
CA TRP A 42 -14.76 -0.14 5.71
C TRP A 42 -15.92 -1.14 5.77
N HIS A 43 -17.15 -0.65 5.68
CA HIS A 43 -18.35 -1.48 5.84
C HIS A 43 -18.54 -2.51 4.73
N THR A 44 -18.19 -2.14 3.49
CA THR A 44 -18.49 -2.98 2.32
C THR A 44 -17.39 -3.99 1.98
N ILE A 45 -16.15 -3.75 2.43
CA ILE A 45 -14.99 -4.59 2.10
C ILE A 45 -14.17 -4.91 3.33
N ALA A 46 -13.61 -3.91 4.00
CA ALA A 46 -12.53 -4.14 4.95
C ALA A 46 -13.01 -4.87 6.21
N GLU A 47 -14.10 -4.43 6.84
CA GLU A 47 -14.67 -5.05 8.04
C GLU A 47 -15.07 -6.52 7.79
N PRO A 48 -15.81 -6.88 6.72
CA PRO A 48 -16.06 -8.28 6.37
C PRO A 48 -14.80 -9.12 6.12
N VAL A 49 -13.82 -8.56 5.41
CA VAL A 49 -12.56 -9.28 5.10
C VAL A 49 -11.73 -9.50 6.36
N LEU A 50 -11.56 -8.45 7.18
CA LEU A 50 -10.83 -8.53 8.44
C LEU A 50 -11.51 -9.50 9.41
N GLY A 51 -12.84 -9.47 9.49
CA GLY A 51 -13.61 -10.42 10.30
C GLY A 51 -13.42 -11.87 9.84
N ALA A 52 -13.46 -12.11 8.53
CA ALA A 52 -13.19 -13.44 7.98
C ALA A 52 -11.74 -13.91 8.19
N LEU A 53 -10.78 -13.00 8.34
CA LEU A 53 -9.38 -13.27 8.69
C LEU A 53 -9.14 -13.36 10.21
N GLY A 54 -10.17 -13.13 11.04
CA GLY A 54 -10.04 -13.09 12.50
C GLY A 54 -9.33 -11.84 13.07
N ILE A 55 -9.15 -10.79 12.25
CA ILE A 55 -8.47 -9.55 12.62
C ILE A 55 -9.50 -8.52 13.11
N ASN A 56 -10.09 -8.79 14.28
CA ASN A 56 -11.25 -8.03 14.77
C ASN A 56 -10.89 -6.81 15.62
N GLU A 57 -9.69 -6.76 16.18
CA GLU A 57 -9.25 -5.71 17.09
C GLU A 57 -7.84 -5.23 16.71
N VAL A 58 -7.48 -4.06 17.24
CA VAL A 58 -6.11 -3.57 17.16
C VAL A 58 -5.22 -4.54 17.92
N SER A 59 -4.21 -5.09 17.24
CA SER A 59 -3.25 -5.95 17.91
C SER A 59 -2.52 -5.14 18.99
N PRO A 60 -2.47 -5.61 20.25
CA PRO A 60 -1.60 -5.02 21.27
C PRO A 60 -0.12 -5.29 20.98
N GLU A 61 0.19 -6.21 20.05
CA GLU A 61 1.54 -6.52 19.63
C GLU A 61 2.10 -5.45 18.69
N GLU A 62 3.39 -5.18 18.79
CA GLU A 62 4.10 -4.26 17.87
C GLU A 62 4.04 -4.73 16.41
N ARG A 63 3.77 -6.02 16.17
CA ARG A 63 3.80 -6.62 14.83
C ARG A 63 2.39 -6.93 14.33
N LEU A 64 1.82 -5.98 13.59
CA LEU A 64 0.54 -6.18 12.91
C LEU A 64 0.61 -7.30 11.84
N PRO A 65 -0.47 -8.09 11.66
CA PRO A 65 -0.56 -9.06 10.57
C PRO A 65 -0.48 -8.35 9.20
N ARG A 66 0.11 -9.01 8.21
CA ARG A 66 0.25 -8.45 6.85
C ARG A 66 -0.84 -8.95 5.92
N ILE A 67 -1.56 -8.03 5.27
CA ILE A 67 -2.56 -8.33 4.24
C ILE A 67 -2.04 -7.88 2.88
N TRP A 68 -2.21 -8.73 1.87
CA TRP A 68 -1.95 -8.39 0.47
C TRP A 68 -3.25 -8.19 -0.28
N TRP A 69 -3.55 -6.95 -0.65
CA TRP A 69 -4.70 -6.59 -1.45
C TRP A 69 -4.41 -6.75 -2.95
N ILE A 70 -5.30 -7.45 -3.64
CA ILE A 70 -5.28 -7.55 -5.12
C ILE A 70 -6.62 -7.01 -5.64
N PRO A 71 -6.85 -5.69 -5.59
CA PRO A 71 -8.05 -5.09 -6.14
C PRO A 71 -8.04 -5.16 -7.67
N THR A 72 -9.20 -5.32 -8.28
CA THR A 72 -9.36 -5.42 -9.74
C THR A 72 -10.20 -4.28 -10.31
N GLY A 73 -9.88 -3.85 -11.54
CA GLY A 73 -10.63 -2.81 -12.25
C GLY A 73 -10.65 -1.48 -11.49
N VAL A 74 -11.84 -0.87 -11.41
CA VAL A 74 -12.01 0.44 -10.75
C VAL A 74 -11.72 0.37 -9.24
N LEU A 75 -11.79 -0.81 -8.60
CA LEU A 75 -11.41 -0.93 -7.19
C LEU A 75 -9.92 -0.65 -6.94
N SER A 76 -9.07 -0.77 -7.97
CA SER A 76 -7.62 -0.60 -7.82
C SER A 76 -7.18 0.83 -7.51
N ILE A 77 -8.05 1.83 -7.67
CA ILE A 77 -7.76 3.23 -7.29
C ILE A 77 -8.16 3.56 -5.84
N TYR A 78 -8.86 2.64 -5.16
CA TYR A 78 -9.35 2.88 -3.81
C TYR A 78 -8.30 2.51 -2.76
N PRO A 79 -8.11 3.35 -1.73
CA PRO A 79 -7.14 3.12 -0.68
C PRO A 79 -7.68 2.14 0.37
N LEU A 80 -7.81 0.85 0.03
CA LEU A 80 -8.25 -0.19 0.97
C LEU A 80 -7.47 -0.20 2.29
N HIS A 81 -6.17 0.11 2.26
CA HIS A 81 -5.33 0.22 3.46
C HIS A 81 -5.76 1.34 4.43
N ALA A 82 -6.47 2.35 3.92
CA ALA A 82 -6.99 3.47 4.71
C ALA A 82 -8.49 3.33 4.97
N ALA A 83 -9.14 2.24 4.54
CA ALA A 83 -10.54 1.99 4.84
C ALA A 83 -10.74 1.99 6.36
N GLY A 84 -11.72 2.75 6.83
CA GLY A 84 -11.99 2.88 8.25
C GLY A 84 -12.92 4.04 8.58
N ARG A 85 -13.39 4.05 9.83
CA ARG A 85 -14.15 5.17 10.37
C ARG A 85 -13.20 6.16 11.03
N HIS A 86 -12.92 7.28 10.37
CA HIS A 86 -11.91 8.27 10.79
C HIS A 86 -12.47 9.38 11.68
N TYR A 87 -13.22 9.03 12.73
CA TYR A 87 -13.64 9.99 13.76
C TYR A 87 -12.74 9.89 15.00
N LYS A 88 -12.73 10.96 15.80
CA LYS A 88 -11.84 11.07 16.97
C LYS A 88 -12.04 9.89 17.93
N GLY A 89 -10.98 9.11 18.16
CA GLY A 89 -10.96 7.96 19.07
C GLY A 89 -11.39 6.64 18.46
N ALA A 90 -11.80 6.60 17.18
CA ALA A 90 -12.03 5.35 16.47
C ALA A 90 -10.70 4.61 16.23
N ARG A 91 -10.76 3.27 16.30
CA ARG A 91 -9.69 2.35 15.88
C ARG A 91 -10.20 1.29 14.90
N ASP A 92 -11.33 1.60 14.29
CA ASP A 92 -11.99 0.77 13.28
C ASP A 92 -11.43 1.15 11.91
N THR A 93 -10.12 0.92 11.73
CA THR A 93 -9.43 1.17 10.49
C THR A 93 -8.51 0.00 10.14
N VAL A 94 -8.24 -0.17 8.85
CA VAL A 94 -7.31 -1.20 8.38
C VAL A 94 -5.89 -0.89 8.85
N ILE A 95 -5.48 0.38 8.85
CA ILE A 95 -4.11 0.78 9.22
C ILE A 95 -3.80 0.52 10.70
N ASP A 96 -4.81 0.59 11.58
CA ASP A 96 -4.64 0.25 13.00
C ASP A 96 -4.57 -1.27 13.25
N ARG A 97 -4.97 -2.09 12.28
CA ARG A 97 -5.18 -3.54 12.47
C ARG A 97 -4.26 -4.42 11.63
N ALA A 98 -3.76 -3.92 10.50
CA ALA A 98 -2.96 -4.71 9.57
C ALA A 98 -1.97 -3.87 8.75
N MET A 99 -0.78 -4.43 8.53
CA MET A 99 0.15 -3.93 7.52
C MET A 99 -0.38 -4.29 6.13
N SER A 100 -0.85 -3.29 5.40
CA SER A 100 -1.35 -3.50 4.04
C SER A 100 -0.22 -3.47 3.01
N SER A 101 -0.34 -4.33 2.00
CA SER A 101 0.51 -4.36 0.81
C SER A 101 -0.38 -4.61 -0.40
N TYR A 102 0.06 -4.18 -1.57
CA TYR A 102 -0.70 -4.37 -2.81
C TYR A 102 0.10 -5.23 -3.78
N SER A 103 -0.61 -6.02 -4.58
CA SER A 103 -0.02 -6.78 -5.68
C SER A 103 -0.98 -6.81 -6.86
N SER A 104 -0.44 -6.99 -8.07
CA SER A 104 -1.23 -7.15 -9.28
C SER A 104 -1.78 -8.57 -9.46
N SER A 105 -1.19 -9.57 -8.79
CA SER A 105 -1.62 -10.96 -8.88
C SER A 105 -1.05 -11.84 -7.76
N VAL A 106 -1.66 -13.01 -7.55
CA VAL A 106 -1.13 -14.06 -6.65
C VAL A 106 0.24 -14.53 -7.14
N ARG A 107 0.43 -14.66 -8.46
CA ARG A 107 1.71 -15.07 -9.06
C ARG A 107 2.84 -14.07 -8.74
N ALA A 108 2.55 -12.77 -8.74
CA ALA A 108 3.52 -11.75 -8.35
C ALA A 108 3.90 -11.90 -6.87
N ILE A 109 2.95 -12.17 -5.97
CA ILE A 109 3.24 -12.42 -4.54
C ILE A 109 4.15 -13.65 -4.38
N ILE A 110 3.82 -14.76 -5.04
CA ILE A 110 4.63 -15.99 -4.97
C ILE A 110 6.06 -15.71 -5.45
N ARG A 111 6.22 -15.05 -6.60
CA ARG A 111 7.55 -14.68 -7.13
C ARG A 111 8.35 -13.81 -6.16
N THR A 112 7.72 -12.81 -5.56
CA THR A 112 8.37 -11.93 -4.58
C THR A 112 8.82 -12.70 -3.35
N ARG A 113 7.97 -13.60 -2.82
CA ARG A 113 8.31 -14.44 -1.65
C ARG A 113 9.42 -15.43 -1.96
N SER A 114 9.39 -16.08 -3.13
CA SER A 114 10.46 -16.99 -3.54
C SER A 114 11.80 -16.27 -3.65
N ARG A 115 11.84 -15.04 -4.17
CA ARG A 115 13.07 -14.24 -4.25
C ARG A 115 13.58 -13.82 -2.86
N ALA A 116 12.68 -13.43 -1.96
CA ALA A 116 13.04 -13.02 -0.60
C ALA A 116 13.65 -14.17 0.22
N GLY A 117 13.22 -15.42 -0.04
CA GLY A 117 13.79 -16.61 0.62
C GLY A 117 15.10 -17.11 0.01
N LEU A 118 15.51 -16.60 -1.16
CA LEU A 118 16.66 -17.12 -1.90
C LEU A 118 17.98 -16.38 -1.63
N ASN A 119 17.96 -15.21 -1.00
CA ASN A 119 19.19 -14.50 -0.61
C ASN A 119 18.92 -13.57 0.59
N PRO A 120 19.54 -13.79 1.77
CA PRO A 120 19.95 -12.65 2.59
C PRO A 120 20.86 -11.81 1.68
N PHE A 121 20.47 -10.57 1.41
CA PHE A 121 21.29 -9.70 0.58
C PHE A 121 22.74 -9.69 1.12
N PRO A 122 23.76 -9.85 0.27
CA PRO A 122 25.13 -9.74 0.74
C PRO A 122 25.32 -8.34 1.32
N LEU A 123 25.65 -8.29 2.62
CA LEU A 123 26.02 -7.06 3.32
C LEU A 123 27.29 -6.50 2.65
N GLY A 124 27.12 -5.50 1.78
CA GLY A 124 28.19 -4.81 1.08
C GLY A 124 27.87 -4.55 -0.39
N ASN A 125 27.86 -3.28 -0.77
CA ASN A 125 27.54 -2.72 -2.10
C ASN A 125 26.04 -2.62 -2.45
N GLU A 126 25.18 -2.34 -1.46
CA GLU A 126 23.80 -1.94 -1.76
C GLU A 126 23.76 -0.46 -2.14
N ARG A 127 23.16 -0.17 -3.29
CA ARG A 127 22.96 1.20 -3.76
C ARG A 127 21.55 1.68 -3.40
N ALA A 128 21.45 2.88 -2.84
CA ALA A 128 20.19 3.58 -2.63
C ALA A 128 20.04 4.66 -3.70
N VAL A 129 19.10 4.48 -4.62
CA VAL A 129 18.80 5.49 -5.64
C VAL A 129 17.75 6.45 -5.09
N LEU A 130 18.12 7.72 -4.88
CA LEU A 130 17.23 8.76 -4.39
C LEU A 130 16.93 9.75 -5.51
N ILE A 131 15.66 10.00 -5.81
CA ILE A 131 15.23 10.87 -6.91
C ILE A 131 14.16 11.84 -6.44
N SER A 132 14.40 13.14 -6.58
CA SER A 132 13.41 14.18 -6.28
C SER A 132 12.84 14.73 -7.58
N MET A 133 11.53 15.03 -7.58
CA MET A 133 10.85 15.61 -8.74
C MET A 133 10.04 16.84 -8.31
N GLU A 134 10.74 17.84 -7.78
CA GLU A 134 10.14 19.08 -7.26
C GLU A 134 9.27 19.78 -8.32
N ARG A 135 9.68 19.79 -9.58
CA ARG A 135 8.90 20.34 -10.70
C ARG A 135 8.60 19.24 -11.72
N THR A 136 7.32 18.96 -11.91
CA THR A 136 6.83 18.07 -12.97
C THR A 136 5.96 18.88 -13.93
N PRO A 137 6.26 18.90 -15.25
CA PRO A 137 5.43 19.62 -16.22
C PRO A 137 3.96 19.20 -16.15
N GLY A 138 3.06 20.17 -16.09
CA GLY A 138 1.61 19.93 -16.00
C GLY A 138 1.07 19.64 -14.60
N TYR A 139 1.92 19.62 -13.57
CA TYR A 139 1.53 19.40 -12.17
C TYR A 139 2.04 20.52 -11.27
N SER A 140 1.46 20.62 -10.06
CA SER A 140 1.92 21.55 -9.04
C SER A 140 3.32 21.22 -8.55
N THR A 141 4.07 22.25 -8.15
CA THR A 141 5.40 22.09 -7.54
C THR A 141 5.31 21.35 -6.20
N LEU A 142 6.26 20.46 -5.93
CA LEU A 142 6.45 19.73 -4.67
C LEU A 142 7.68 20.30 -3.93
N PRO A 143 7.57 21.47 -3.28
CA PRO A 143 8.72 22.25 -2.79
C PRO A 143 9.55 21.55 -1.71
N SER A 144 8.99 20.51 -1.07
CA SER A 144 9.69 19.73 -0.05
C SER A 144 10.50 18.57 -0.61
N ALA A 145 10.26 18.15 -1.85
CA ALA A 145 10.82 16.91 -2.40
C ALA A 145 12.36 16.90 -2.41
N GLY A 146 12.99 18.03 -2.80
CA GLY A 146 14.46 18.15 -2.77
C GLY A 146 15.02 18.11 -1.34
N ARG A 147 14.34 18.80 -0.41
CA ARG A 147 14.73 18.84 1.01
C ARG A 147 14.63 17.46 1.67
N GLU A 148 13.57 16.72 1.38
CA GLU A 148 13.35 15.36 1.89
C GLU A 148 14.52 14.44 1.51
N ILE A 149 14.99 14.50 0.26
CA ILE A 149 16.14 13.68 -0.18
C ILE A 149 17.44 14.10 0.47
N THR A 150 17.68 15.41 0.59
CA THR A 150 18.88 15.92 1.29
C THR A 150 18.93 15.39 2.74
N GLN A 151 17.78 15.23 3.39
CA GLN A 151 17.70 14.65 4.73
C GLN A 151 17.86 13.12 4.76
N LEU A 152 17.49 12.42 3.69
CA LEU A 152 17.60 10.96 3.58
C LEU A 152 19.01 10.49 3.24
N CYS A 153 19.80 11.24 2.48
CA CYS A 153 21.17 10.88 2.10
C CYS A 153 22.02 10.41 3.31
N PRO A 154 22.19 11.20 4.39
CA PRO A 154 23.01 10.77 5.52
C PRO A 154 22.43 9.55 6.26
N ILE A 155 21.11 9.36 6.21
CA ILE A 155 20.46 8.20 6.81
C ILE A 155 20.80 6.94 6.02
N CYS A 156 20.69 6.99 4.69
CA CYS A 156 21.07 5.87 3.81
C CYS A 156 22.56 5.52 3.96
N GLU A 157 23.44 6.51 3.93
CA GLU A 157 24.87 6.31 4.13
C GLU A 157 25.17 5.67 5.50
N SER A 158 24.52 6.14 6.58
CA SER A 158 24.68 5.55 7.92
C SER A 158 24.23 4.08 8.01
N LYS A 159 23.38 3.63 7.08
CA LYS A 159 22.92 2.24 6.96
C LYS A 159 23.79 1.40 6.02
N GLY A 160 24.86 1.97 5.46
CA GLY A 160 25.79 1.28 4.58
C GLY A 160 25.40 1.27 3.10
N PHE A 161 24.44 2.11 2.70
CA PHE A 161 24.07 2.27 1.29
C PHE A 161 25.01 3.26 0.59
N GLU A 162 25.44 2.92 -0.63
CA GLU A 162 25.98 3.88 -1.58
C GLU A 162 24.82 4.70 -2.17
N VAL A 163 24.74 5.99 -1.87
CA VAL A 163 23.66 6.84 -2.35
C VAL A 163 23.96 7.33 -3.76
N VAL A 164 23.00 7.14 -4.67
CA VAL A 164 23.06 7.60 -6.06
C VAL A 164 21.88 8.52 -6.33
N GLU A 165 22.15 9.71 -6.86
CA GLU A 165 21.13 10.70 -7.23
C GLU A 165 21.14 10.94 -8.75
N PRO A 166 20.44 10.09 -9.54
CA PRO A 166 20.33 10.29 -10.98
C PRO A 166 19.40 11.45 -11.30
N LYS A 167 19.45 11.97 -12.52
CA LYS A 167 18.48 12.98 -12.95
C LYS A 167 17.07 12.39 -12.95
N GLY A 168 16.07 13.23 -12.69
CA GLY A 168 14.64 12.88 -12.73
C GLY A 168 14.09 12.61 -14.14
N ILE A 169 14.84 11.87 -14.97
CA ILE A 169 14.41 11.39 -16.29
C ILE A 169 14.51 9.87 -16.34
N LYS A 170 13.59 9.24 -17.07
CA LYS A 170 13.43 7.78 -17.06
C LYS A 170 14.70 7.04 -17.47
N GLU A 171 15.40 7.55 -18.48
CA GLU A 171 16.63 6.96 -19.02
C GLU A 171 17.74 6.88 -17.96
N ASP A 172 17.93 7.96 -17.19
CA ASP A 172 18.94 8.02 -16.14
C ASP A 172 18.55 7.16 -14.93
N ILE A 173 17.26 7.01 -14.64
CA ILE A 173 16.77 6.19 -13.53
C ILE A 173 16.90 4.70 -13.81
N VAL A 174 16.52 4.26 -15.02
CA VAL A 174 16.53 2.82 -15.39
C VAL A 174 17.94 2.29 -15.63
N SER A 175 18.92 3.16 -15.82
CA SER A 175 20.34 2.81 -16.03
C SER A 175 21.15 2.66 -14.74
N GLN A 176 20.55 2.92 -13.57
CA GLN A 176 21.22 2.76 -12.27
C GLN A 176 21.29 1.30 -11.83
#